data_AF-A0AB72UBD5-F1
#
_entry.id   AF-A0AB72UBD5-F1
#
_cell.length_a   1.000
_cell.length_b   1.000
_cell.length_c   1.000
_cell.angle_alpha   90.00
_cell.angle_beta   90.00
_cell.angle_gamma   90.00
#
_symmetry.space_group_name_H-M   'P 1'
#
loop_
_entity.id
_entity.type
_entity.pdbx_description
1 polymer ?
#
loop_
_entity_poly.entity_id
_entity_poly.type
_entity_poly.pdbx_seq_one_letter_code
_entity_poly.pdbx_strand_id
1 'polypeptide(L)'
;MAFNISHRTKRRLFLIAIIALVAATVAEESRRFIADQIWTDDAAPWEKVTAVYYPDTQKQTDIRISDARFDDVAQCREHIAKLATENGDADLQKGRSECAVGFYRDGTGEGSYRLIIE
;
A
#
# COMPACT_ATOMS: atom_id res chain seq x y z
N MET A 1 -21.38 -0.72 -27.49
CA MET A 1 -20.71 0.59 -27.30
C MET A 1 -19.24 0.43 -27.65
N ALA A 2 -18.75 1.08 -28.71
CA ALA A 2 -17.34 1.05 -29.08
C ALA A 2 -16.62 2.23 -28.39
N PHE A 3 -15.83 1.94 -27.34
CA PHE A 3 -14.98 2.95 -26.73
C PHE A 3 -13.84 3.29 -27.70
N ASN A 4 -13.91 4.47 -28.32
CA ASN A 4 -12.82 5.01 -29.13
C ASN A 4 -11.70 5.50 -28.21
N ILE A 5 -10.85 4.56 -27.77
CA ILE A 5 -9.68 4.87 -26.96
C ILE A 5 -8.65 5.57 -27.85
N SER A 6 -8.28 6.81 -27.48
CA SER A 6 -7.25 7.59 -28.16
C SER A 6 -5.93 6.82 -28.26
N HIS A 7 -5.19 7.00 -29.36
CA HIS A 7 -3.89 6.37 -29.58
C HIS A 7 -2.90 6.61 -28.42
N ARG A 8 -2.97 7.78 -27.77
CA ARG A 8 -2.17 8.09 -26.58
C ARG A 8 -2.55 7.21 -25.39
N THR A 9 -3.84 6.99 -25.17
CA THR A 9 -4.35 6.14 -24.09
C THR A 9 -4.03 4.66 -24.34
N LYS A 10 -4.14 4.19 -25.59
CA LYS A 10 -3.71 2.83 -25.97
C LYS A 10 -2.22 2.60 -25.68
N ARG A 11 -1.36 3.56 -26.04
CA ARG A 11 0.08 3.50 -25.77
C ARG A 11 0.39 3.49 -24.27
N ARG A 12 -0.32 4.28 -23.46
CA ARG A 12 -0.17 4.26 -22.00
C ARG A 12 -0.56 2.91 -21.41
N LEU A 13 -1.73 2.39 -21.78
CA LEU A 13 -2.20 1.09 -21.31
C LEU A 13 -1.25 -0.05 -21.71
N PHE A 14 -0.71 0.00 -22.92
CA PHE A 14 0.29 -0.97 -23.39
C PHE A 14 1.58 -0.93 -22.57
N LEU A 15 2.08 0.27 -22.26
CA LEU A 15 3.27 0.43 -21.40
C LEU A 15 3.01 -0.09 -19.98
N ILE A 16 1.84 0.23 -19.40
CA ILE A 16 1.43 -0.29 -18.08
C ILE A 16 1.39 -1.82 -18.10
N ALA A 17 0.82 -2.42 -19.15
CA ALA A 17 0.75 -3.87 -19.29
C ALA A 17 2.14 -4.53 -19.41
N ILE A 18 3.06 -3.94 -20.17
CA ILE A 18 4.44 -4.44 -20.27
C ILE A 18 5.15 -4.35 -18.92
N ILE A 19 5.03 -3.22 -18.22
CA ILE A 19 5.65 -3.02 -16.92
C ILE A 19 5.11 -4.05 -15.92
N ALA A 20 3.79 -4.28 -15.92
CA ALA A 20 3.17 -5.31 -15.09
C ALA A 20 3.68 -6.72 -15.40
N LEU A 21 3.88 -7.06 -16.69
CA LEU A 21 4.39 -8.36 -17.11
C LEU A 21 5.84 -8.57 -16.68
N VAL A 22 6.70 -7.56 -16.86
CA VAL A 22 8.10 -7.61 -16.43
C VAL A 22 8.15 -7.74 -14.91
N ALA A 23 7.40 -6.92 -14.18
CA ALA A 23 7.33 -6.99 -12.72
C ALA A 23 6.86 -8.35 -12.19
N ALA A 24 5.99 -9.05 -12.92
CA ALA A 24 5.53 -10.39 -12.55
C ALA A 24 6.61 -11.48 -12.68
N THR A 25 7.61 -11.29 -13.54
CA THR A 25 8.67 -12.29 -13.82
C THR A 25 9.95 -12.10 -13.01
N VAL A 26 10.13 -10.94 -12.38
CA VAL A 26 11.34 -10.65 -11.61
C VAL A 26 11.24 -11.16 -10.17
N ALA A 27 12.40 -11.52 -9.60
CA ALA A 27 12.54 -11.93 -8.21
C ALA A 27 11.99 -10.86 -7.27
N GLU A 28 11.55 -11.29 -6.08
CA GLU A 28 10.94 -10.42 -5.06
C GLU A 28 11.85 -9.23 -4.70
N GLU A 29 13.16 -9.45 -4.56
CA GLU A 29 14.16 -8.40 -4.36
C GLU A 29 14.21 -7.36 -5.49
N SER A 30 14.09 -7.80 -6.75
CA SER A 30 14.08 -6.89 -7.90
C SER A 30 12.82 -6.03 -7.94
N ARG A 31 11.66 -6.56 -7.51
CA ARG A 31 10.42 -5.78 -7.40
C ARG A 31 10.54 -4.71 -6.34
N ARG A 32 11.10 -5.06 -5.18
CA ARG A 32 11.37 -4.10 -4.11
C ARG A 32 12.29 -2.97 -4.59
N PHE A 33 13.40 -3.32 -5.25
CA PHE A 33 14.34 -2.34 -5.78
C PHE A 33 13.67 -1.37 -6.77
N ILE A 34 12.84 -1.87 -7.70
CA ILE A 34 12.11 -1.02 -8.66
C ILE A 34 11.09 -0.14 -7.94
N ALA A 35 10.38 -0.70 -6.96
CA ALA A 35 9.40 0.03 -6.17
C ALA A 35 10.03 1.20 -5.41
N ASP A 36 11.19 0.98 -4.78
CA ASP A 36 11.93 2.01 -4.05
C ASP A 36 12.37 3.20 -4.90
N GLN A 37 12.57 3.01 -6.20
CA GLN A 37 13.03 4.08 -7.10
C GLN A 37 11.89 4.89 -7.70
N ILE A 38 10.73 4.27 -7.94
CA ILE A 38 9.64 4.87 -8.72
C ILE A 38 8.45 5.26 -7.83
N TRP A 39 8.16 4.47 -6.79
CA TRP A 39 7.03 4.66 -5.86
C TRP A 39 7.58 4.95 -4.46
N THR A 40 8.13 6.15 -4.29
CA THR A 40 8.80 6.58 -3.06
C THR A 40 7.84 6.87 -1.90
N ASP A 41 6.59 7.21 -2.22
CA ASP A 41 5.56 7.67 -1.29
C ASP A 41 4.19 6.96 -1.47
N ASP A 42 4.14 5.92 -2.31
CA ASP A 42 2.94 5.13 -2.56
C ASP A 42 3.28 3.66 -2.84
N ALA A 43 2.26 2.82 -3.01
CA ALA A 43 2.40 1.42 -3.39
C ALA A 43 2.68 1.27 -4.89
N ALA A 44 3.62 0.40 -5.24
CA ALA A 44 3.73 -0.07 -6.61
C ALA A 44 2.53 -0.97 -6.97
N PRO A 45 2.18 -1.14 -8.26
CA PRO A 45 0.99 -1.89 -8.69
C PRO A 45 0.92 -3.36 -8.24
N TRP A 46 2.06 -3.95 -7.86
CA TRP A 46 2.15 -5.32 -7.33
C TRP A 46 2.21 -5.37 -5.81
N GLU A 47 2.39 -4.23 -5.14
CA GLU A 47 2.41 -4.14 -3.70
C GLU A 47 0.98 -4.01 -3.17
N LYS A 48 0.83 -4.35 -1.90
CA LYS A 48 -0.39 -4.11 -1.14
C LYS A 48 -0.06 -3.25 0.07
N VAL A 49 -1.04 -2.47 0.49
CA VAL A 49 -0.97 -1.65 1.69
C VAL A 49 -1.80 -2.29 2.78
N THR A 50 -1.24 -2.37 3.98
CA THR A 50 -1.91 -2.83 5.19
C THR A 50 -2.13 -1.63 6.10
N ALA A 51 -3.37 -1.40 6.50
CA ALA A 51 -3.69 -0.38 7.48
C ALA A 51 -3.42 -0.92 8.89
N VAL A 52 -2.67 -0.15 9.67
CA VAL A 52 -2.38 -0.42 11.08
C VAL A 52 -2.87 0.78 11.88
N TYR A 53 -3.68 0.54 12.90
CA TYR A 53 -4.27 1.57 13.74
C TYR A 53 -3.99 1.27 15.21
N TYR A 54 -3.43 2.27 15.89
CA TYR A 54 -3.14 2.28 17.31
C TYR A 54 -4.15 3.23 17.97
N PRO A 55 -5.18 2.71 18.67
CA PRO A 55 -6.25 3.55 19.22
C PRO A 55 -5.77 4.45 20.38
N ASP A 56 -4.72 4.01 21.07
CA ASP A 56 -4.12 4.70 22.21
C ASP A 56 -2.60 4.62 22.11
N THR A 57 -1.96 5.75 21.85
CA THR A 57 -0.49 5.86 21.75
C THR A 57 0.25 5.43 23.02
N GLN A 58 -0.40 5.45 24.19
CA GLN A 58 0.19 4.98 25.44
C GLN A 58 0.13 3.45 25.61
N LYS A 59 -0.68 2.76 24.80
CA LYS A 59 -0.86 1.31 24.84
C LYS A 59 -0.45 0.69 23.51
N GLN A 60 0.86 0.62 23.29
CA GLN A 60 1.46 0.10 22.05
C GLN A 60 1.06 -1.36 21.72
N THR A 61 0.51 -2.10 22.67
CA THR A 61 0.02 -3.48 22.45
C THR A 61 -1.43 -3.54 21.94
N ASP A 62 -2.19 -2.44 22.01
CA ASP A 62 -3.54 -2.36 21.45
C ASP A 62 -3.41 -1.91 19.99
N ILE A 63 -3.30 -2.89 19.08
CA ILE A 63 -3.09 -2.68 17.66
C ILE A 63 -4.25 -3.30 16.90
N ARG A 64 -4.78 -2.56 15.93
CA ARG A 64 -5.77 -3.05 14.97
C ARG A 64 -5.13 -3.07 13.59
N ILE A 65 -4.86 -4.27 13.11
CA ILE A 65 -4.36 -4.49 11.75
C ILE A 65 -5.57 -4.84 10.89
N SER A 66 -5.74 -4.13 9.78
CA SER A 66 -6.82 -4.45 8.85
C SER A 66 -6.52 -5.75 8.13
N ASP A 67 -7.49 -6.66 8.11
CA ASP A 67 -7.46 -7.85 7.25
C ASP A 67 -7.56 -7.48 5.76
N ALA A 68 -8.09 -6.29 5.46
CA ALA A 68 -8.15 -5.77 4.11
C ALA A 68 -6.77 -5.31 3.63
N ARG A 69 -6.42 -5.70 2.41
CA ARG A 69 -5.23 -5.22 1.70
C ARG A 69 -5.65 -4.22 0.65
N PHE A 70 -5.14 -3.00 0.75
CA PHE A 70 -5.45 -1.90 -0.14
C PHE A 70 -4.47 -1.85 -1.32
N ASP A 71 -4.91 -1.27 -2.43
CA ASP A 71 -4.08 -1.13 -3.63
C ASP A 71 -3.13 0.08 -3.57
N ASP A 72 -3.46 1.08 -2.76
CA ASP A 72 -2.71 2.33 -2.64
C ASP A 72 -2.88 2.95 -1.22
N VAL A 73 -2.06 3.95 -0.93
CA VAL A 73 -2.04 4.64 0.37
C VAL A 73 -3.30 5.48 0.58
N ALA A 74 -3.93 5.99 -0.48
CA ALA A 74 -5.13 6.81 -0.36
C ALA A 74 -6.32 5.99 0.19
N GLN A 75 -6.53 4.78 -0.32
CA GLN A 75 -7.53 3.84 0.18
C GLN A 75 -7.25 3.42 1.63
N CYS A 76 -5.97 3.19 1.97
CA CYS A 76 -5.57 2.90 3.34
C CYS A 76 -5.94 4.05 4.30
N ARG A 77 -5.65 5.30 3.93
CA ARG A 77 -6.00 6.49 4.73
C ARG A 77 -7.51 6.67 4.88
N GLU A 78 -8.28 6.41 3.83
CA GLU A 78 -9.74 6.46 3.91
C GLU A 78 -10.29 5.43 4.92
N HIS A 79 -9.72 4.22 4.91
CA HIS A 79 -10.09 3.18 5.87
C HIS A 79 -9.72 3.54 7.31
N ILE A 80 -8.51 4.08 7.52
CA ILE A 80 -8.06 4.59 8.83
C ILE A 80 -9.01 5.67 9.34
N ALA A 81 -9.39 6.64 8.51
CA ALA A 81 -10.29 7.71 8.93
C ALA A 81 -11.66 7.18 9.42
N LYS A 82 -12.18 6.14 8.76
CA LYS A 82 -13.41 5.44 9.19
C LYS A 82 -13.20 4.76 10.53
N LEU A 83 -12.14 3.96 10.67
CA LEU A 83 -11.79 3.29 11.93
C LEU A 83 -11.58 4.27 13.09
N ALA A 84 -10.90 5.38 12.85
CA ALA A 84 -10.63 6.41 13.85
C ALA A 84 -11.93 7.05 14.34
N THR A 85 -12.84 7.35 13.41
CA THR A 85 -14.20 7.86 13.72
C THR A 85 -15.00 6.86 14.55
N GLU A 86 -15.00 5.58 14.18
CA GLU A 86 -15.67 4.50 14.92
C GLU A 86 -15.13 4.35 16.36
N ASN A 87 -13.87 4.72 16.57
CA ASN A 87 -13.20 4.68 17.86
C ASN A 87 -13.26 6.00 18.65
N GLY A 88 -14.02 6.99 18.18
CA GLY A 88 -14.16 8.27 18.86
C GLY A 88 -12.89 9.13 18.84
N ASP A 89 -12.08 8.97 17.80
CA ASP A 89 -10.86 9.73 17.52
C ASP A 89 -10.82 10.20 16.06
N ALA A 90 -11.88 10.86 15.59
CA ALA A 90 -12.01 11.29 14.20
C ALA A 90 -10.87 12.22 13.73
N ASP A 91 -10.24 12.95 14.65
CA ASP A 91 -9.13 13.86 14.36
C ASP A 91 -7.74 13.21 14.55
N LEU A 92 -7.67 11.90 14.83
CA LEU A 92 -6.42 11.16 15.10
C LEU A 92 -5.52 11.84 16.16
N GLN A 93 -6.14 12.38 17.22
CA GLN A 93 -5.44 13.10 18.29
C GLN A 93 -5.03 12.16 19.43
N LYS A 94 -5.69 11.02 19.57
CA LYS A 94 -5.46 10.05 20.67
C LYS A 94 -4.63 8.87 20.20
N GLY A 95 -4.87 8.44 18.97
CA GLY A 95 -4.24 7.30 18.33
C GLY A 95 -3.10 7.67 17.39
N ARG A 96 -2.50 6.65 16.80
CA ARG A 96 -1.58 6.71 15.66
C ARG A 96 -2.09 5.78 14.58
N SER A 97 -1.83 6.11 13.33
CA SER A 97 -2.09 5.22 12.21
C SER A 97 -0.87 5.06 11.33
N GLU A 98 -0.78 3.93 10.66
CA GLU A 98 0.28 3.63 9.71
C GLU A 98 -0.30 2.89 8.51
N CYS A 99 0.13 3.27 7.32
CA CYS A 99 -0.07 2.55 6.06
C CYS A 99 1.23 1.84 5.71
N ALA A 100 1.28 0.54 6.00
CA ALA A 100 2.44 -0.29 5.75
C ALA A 100 2.39 -0.88 4.33
N VAL A 101 3.34 -0.49 3.48
CA VAL A 101 3.34 -0.80 2.04
C VAL A 101 4.34 -1.91 1.74
N GLY A 102 3.90 -2.89 0.94
CA GLY A 102 4.80 -3.86 0.31
C GLY A 102 5.51 -4.75 1.32
N PHE A 103 4.79 -5.75 1.85
CA PHE A 103 5.40 -6.76 2.72
C PHE A 103 6.22 -7.75 1.89
N TYR A 104 7.53 -7.78 2.13
CA TYR A 104 8.48 -8.66 1.46
C TYR A 104 9.07 -9.67 2.46
N ARG A 105 9.02 -10.95 2.12
CA ARG A 105 9.60 -12.01 2.96
C ARG A 105 11.06 -12.23 2.60
N ASP A 106 11.90 -12.46 3.59
CA ASP A 106 13.28 -12.91 3.37
C ASP A 106 13.37 -14.44 3.31
N GLY A 107 14.56 -14.92 2.97
CA GLY A 107 14.87 -16.35 2.87
C GLY A 107 14.83 -17.11 4.20
N THR A 108 14.69 -16.42 5.34
CA THR A 108 14.59 -17.01 6.69
C THR A 108 13.15 -17.14 7.17
N GLY A 109 12.20 -16.58 6.42
CA GLY A 109 10.77 -16.60 6.75
C GLY A 109 10.32 -15.40 7.58
N GLU A 110 11.23 -14.51 7.94
CA GLU A 110 10.92 -13.16 8.41
C GLU A 110 10.53 -12.28 7.22
N GLY A 111 10.01 -11.08 7.49
CA GLY A 111 9.63 -10.16 6.42
C GLY A 111 9.53 -8.74 6.92
N SER A 112 9.70 -7.79 6.00
CA SER A 112 9.65 -6.36 6.30
C SER A 112 8.77 -5.64 5.29
N TYR A 113 8.12 -4.59 5.76
CA TYR A 113 7.48 -3.62 4.88
C TYR A 113 8.55 -2.75 4.22
N ARG A 114 8.27 -2.32 2.99
CA ARG A 114 9.14 -1.41 2.25
C ARG A 114 8.98 0.03 2.74
N LEU A 115 7.74 0.49 2.88
CA LEU A 115 7.40 1.83 3.37
C LEU A 115 6.41 1.76 4.53
N ILE A 116 6.56 2.68 5.48
CA ILE A 116 5.57 2.94 6.52
C ILE A 116 5.24 4.43 6.42
N ILE A 117 3.96 4.73 6.22
CA ILE A 117 3.46 6.10 6.09
C ILE A 117 2.50 6.35 7.23
N GLU A 118 2.87 7.30 8.10
CA GLU A 118 2.05 7.74 9.25
C GLU A 118 0.90 8.68 8.81
#